data_AF-A0ABD7A6S6-F1
#
_entry.id   AF-A0ABD7A6S6-F1
#
_cell.length_a   1.000
_cell.length_b   1.000
_cell.length_c   1.000
_cell.angle_alpha   90.00
_cell.angle_beta   90.00
_cell.angle_gamma   90.00
#
_symmetry.space_group_name_H-M   'P 1'
#
loop_
_entity.id
_entity.type
_entity.pdbx_description
1 polymer ?
#
loop_
_entity_poly.entity_id
_entity_poly.type
_entity_poly.pdbx_seq_one_letter_code
_entity_poly.pdbx_strand_id
1 'polypeptide(L)'
;MKNAVLLNINAVYRKNNFIYVGSFYKYPIYMGIDKFSFVSDITPAKDFWDIYKKFDRLTVIESSNYNVSQIKVKHYRRCIKITSMRNPDFYMLLSYDFSRKLSTPAVRFELSPQYARKNDIPNVIKWLKKHIGGEAIDMLFQNGKITRMDMTLDIHGKKFLKNFYFSIPNAKTGKNFLDNKDNCKHNYAIGSKRSSNYLLVYEKLKVVKISDVCEKNIRVKKKHIKQHITRLELRIKPLAQKPLLLSEVSMLENPFNQILIYRRAKIAFKFQDFLHYIKQEKSLPLAISSYMQNKENGDKKENRNTRLKMNRLLEKCKSKFILNIEWAKYPMIIDNTIRHFIPPLQR
;
A
#
# COMPACT_ATOMS: atom_id res chain seq x y z
N MET A 1 27.14 -23.91 -13.60
CA MET A 1 26.98 -22.75 -12.69
C MET A 1 26.60 -21.42 -13.36
N LYS A 2 26.71 -21.27 -14.70
CA LYS A 2 26.22 -20.10 -15.44
C LYS A 2 24.67 -19.99 -15.34
N ASN A 3 24.13 -18.81 -15.00
CA ASN A 3 22.69 -18.42 -14.98
C ASN A 3 21.90 -18.46 -13.64
N ALA A 4 22.54 -18.58 -12.48
CA ALA A 4 21.86 -18.32 -11.21
C ALA A 4 21.74 -16.81 -10.94
N VAL A 5 20.61 -16.38 -10.38
CA VAL A 5 20.36 -15.00 -9.95
C VAL A 5 19.73 -15.01 -8.56
N LEU A 6 19.88 -13.93 -7.81
CA LEU A 6 19.15 -13.78 -6.55
C LEU A 6 17.83 -13.03 -6.76
N LEU A 7 16.80 -13.52 -6.09
CA LEU A 7 15.51 -12.86 -5.95
C LEU A 7 15.28 -12.53 -4.48
N ASN A 8 14.71 -11.36 -4.24
CA ASN A 8 14.19 -11.04 -2.93
C ASN A 8 13.02 -11.98 -2.60
N ILE A 9 13.04 -12.61 -1.42
CA ILE A 9 11.99 -13.55 -0.99
C ILE A 9 10.59 -12.90 -0.92
N ASN A 10 10.53 -11.58 -0.70
CA ASN A 10 9.26 -10.81 -0.70
C ASN A 10 8.63 -10.68 -2.10
N ALA A 11 9.35 -11.07 -3.16
CA ALA A 11 8.79 -11.14 -4.52
C ALA A 11 7.98 -12.43 -4.76
N VAL A 12 8.03 -13.40 -3.84
CA VAL A 12 7.28 -14.66 -3.96
C VAL A 12 5.81 -14.45 -3.54
N TYR A 13 4.87 -14.76 -4.43
CA TYR A 13 3.45 -14.74 -4.08
C TYR A 13 3.10 -15.92 -3.17
N ARG A 14 2.40 -15.62 -2.08
CA ARG A 14 1.64 -16.63 -1.34
C ARG A 14 0.27 -16.74 -2.02
N LYS A 15 -0.12 -17.97 -2.39
CA LYS A 15 -1.25 -18.29 -3.31
C LYS A 15 -2.61 -17.66 -2.98
N ASN A 16 -2.78 -17.01 -1.82
CA ASN A 16 -4.10 -16.72 -1.27
C ASN A 16 -4.48 -15.23 -1.21
N ASN A 17 -3.56 -14.30 -1.50
CA ASN A 17 -3.78 -12.87 -1.25
C ASN A 17 -3.85 -11.99 -2.50
N PHE A 18 -3.59 -12.57 -3.68
CA PHE A 18 -3.56 -11.86 -4.95
C PHE A 18 -4.42 -12.58 -5.98
N ILE A 19 -5.44 -11.90 -6.50
CA ILE A 19 -6.33 -12.46 -7.52
C ILE A 19 -6.13 -11.75 -8.84
N TYR A 20 -6.34 -12.46 -9.95
CA TYR A 20 -6.34 -11.87 -11.28
C TYR A 20 -7.55 -10.93 -11.45
N VAL A 21 -7.30 -9.68 -11.84
CA VAL A 21 -8.34 -8.65 -11.96
C VAL A 21 -8.39 -7.95 -13.32
N GLY A 22 -7.63 -8.44 -14.30
CA GLY A 22 -7.67 -7.89 -15.66
C GLY A 22 -6.28 -7.69 -16.26
N SER A 23 -6.09 -6.63 -17.03
CA SER A 23 -4.88 -6.45 -17.83
C SER A 23 -4.48 -4.99 -18.05
N PHE A 24 -3.20 -4.77 -18.26
CA PHE A 24 -2.68 -3.56 -18.90
C PHE A 24 -2.13 -3.95 -20.26
N TYR A 25 -2.76 -3.48 -21.34
CA TYR A 25 -2.50 -4.00 -22.69
C TYR A 25 -2.69 -5.53 -22.72
N LYS A 26 -1.61 -6.31 -22.85
CA LYS A 26 -1.63 -7.79 -22.79
C LYS A 26 -1.07 -8.37 -21.49
N TYR A 27 -0.64 -7.51 -20.56
CA TYR A 27 0.03 -7.93 -19.33
C TYR A 27 -1.02 -8.16 -18.23
N PRO A 28 -1.10 -9.37 -17.64
CA PRO A 28 -2.07 -9.64 -16.60
C PRO A 28 -1.81 -8.81 -15.35
N ILE A 29 -2.90 -8.38 -14.71
CA ILE A 29 -2.90 -7.61 -13.46
C ILE A 29 -3.45 -8.48 -12.34
N TYR A 30 -2.72 -8.52 -11.23
CA TYR A 30 -3.17 -9.14 -9.99
C TYR A 30 -3.31 -8.10 -8.89
N MET A 31 -4.38 -8.18 -8.11
CA MET A 31 -4.68 -7.21 -7.06
C MET A 31 -4.66 -7.85 -5.67
N GLY A 32 -4.23 -7.09 -4.67
CA GLY A 32 -4.23 -7.50 -3.26
C GLY A 32 -4.04 -6.34 -2.29
N ILE A 33 -4.06 -6.63 -0.99
CA ILE A 33 -3.85 -5.65 0.09
C ILE A 33 -2.49 -5.90 0.76
N ASP A 34 -1.61 -4.90 0.68
CA ASP A 34 -0.24 -4.95 1.22
C ASP A 34 -0.23 -4.63 2.71
N LYS A 35 -0.93 -3.56 3.10
CA LYS A 35 -1.02 -3.06 4.47
C LYS A 35 -2.43 -2.64 4.82
N PHE A 36 -2.84 -2.95 6.04
CA PHE A 36 -4.16 -2.61 6.56
C PHE A 36 -4.05 -2.15 8.01
N SER A 37 -4.68 -1.02 8.34
CA SER A 37 -4.84 -0.58 9.72
C SER A 37 -6.15 0.17 9.92
N PHE A 38 -6.74 -0.02 11.10
CA PHE A 38 -7.93 0.69 11.55
C PHE A 38 -7.80 1.02 13.04
N VAL A 39 -8.54 2.01 13.48
CA VAL A 39 -8.68 2.38 14.89
C VAL A 39 -10.12 2.16 15.28
N SER A 40 -10.33 1.56 16.44
CA SER A 40 -11.65 1.45 17.04
C SER A 40 -11.68 2.19 18.35
N ASP A 41 -12.71 3.00 18.52
CA ASP A 41 -13.04 3.58 19.82
C ASP A 41 -13.61 2.48 20.73
N ILE A 42 -13.35 2.58 22.03
CA ILE A 42 -13.94 1.71 23.04
C ILE A 42 -15.23 2.36 23.53
N THR A 43 -16.35 1.68 23.35
CA THR A 43 -17.67 2.15 23.77
C THR A 43 -18.39 1.09 24.62
N PRO A 44 -18.94 1.47 25.79
CA PRO A 44 -18.84 2.79 26.42
C PRO A 44 -17.43 3.07 26.95
N ALA A 45 -17.04 4.35 27.02
CA ALA A 45 -15.69 4.74 27.40
C ALA A 45 -15.28 4.25 28.80
N LYS A 46 -16.23 3.99 29.70
CA LYS A 46 -15.98 3.47 31.06
C LYS A 46 -15.32 2.08 31.08
N ASP A 47 -15.51 1.26 30.04
CA ASP A 47 -15.02 -0.13 29.99
C ASP A 47 -13.56 -0.24 29.54
N PHE A 48 -12.91 0.88 29.20
CA PHE A 48 -11.60 0.87 28.57
C PHE A 48 -10.49 0.28 29.43
N TRP A 49 -10.53 0.50 30.74
CA TRP A 49 -9.53 -0.02 31.66
C TRP A 49 -9.51 -1.55 31.66
N ASP A 50 -10.68 -2.18 31.62
CA ASP A 50 -10.77 -3.64 31.62
C ASP A 50 -10.31 -4.24 30.30
N ILE A 51 -10.64 -3.59 29.18
CA ILE A 51 -10.14 -3.99 27.86
C ILE A 51 -8.61 -3.84 27.78
N TYR A 52 -8.04 -2.72 28.25
CA TYR A 52 -6.60 -2.51 28.27
C TYR A 52 -5.88 -3.51 29.18
N LYS A 53 -6.40 -3.79 30.37
CA LYS A 53 -5.85 -4.84 31.26
C LYS A 53 -5.84 -6.21 30.58
N LYS A 54 -6.90 -6.55 29.85
CA LYS A 54 -6.95 -7.81 29.08
C LYS A 54 -5.92 -7.83 27.95
N PHE A 55 -5.68 -6.72 27.26
CA PHE A 55 -4.58 -6.62 26.29
C PHE A 55 -3.21 -6.78 26.96
N ASP A 56 -2.95 -6.09 28.07
CA ASP A 56 -1.69 -6.22 28.81
C ASP A 56 -1.42 -7.68 29.20
N ARG A 57 -2.45 -8.41 29.65
CA ARG A 57 -2.37 -9.85 29.99
C ARG A 57 -1.98 -10.74 28.81
N LEU A 58 -2.19 -10.34 27.55
CA LEU A 58 -1.78 -11.14 26.38
C LEU A 58 -0.27 -11.40 26.35
N THR A 59 0.53 -10.52 26.95
CA THR A 59 2.00 -10.63 26.98
C THR A 59 2.53 -11.70 27.94
N VAL A 60 1.70 -12.13 28.90
CA VAL A 60 2.06 -13.16 29.88
C VAL A 60 1.33 -14.49 29.64
N ILE A 61 0.43 -14.54 28.66
CA ILE A 61 -0.28 -15.76 28.28
C ILE A 61 0.67 -16.64 27.45
N GLU A 62 0.97 -17.82 27.96
CA GLU A 62 1.66 -18.84 27.20
C GLU A 62 0.78 -19.36 26.05
N SER A 63 1.36 -19.42 24.86
CA SER A 63 0.66 -19.87 23.66
C SER A 63 1.61 -20.66 22.76
N SER A 64 1.25 -21.90 22.46
CA SER A 64 1.99 -22.73 21.50
C SER A 64 1.88 -22.22 20.06
N ASN A 65 0.92 -21.33 19.78
CA ASN A 65 0.64 -20.84 18.42
C ASN A 65 1.19 -19.44 18.15
N TYR A 66 1.38 -18.63 19.21
CA TYR A 66 1.69 -17.21 19.07
C TYR A 66 2.78 -16.79 20.05
N ASN A 67 3.75 -16.04 19.54
CA ASN A 67 4.66 -15.25 20.35
C ASN A 67 4.10 -13.82 20.46
N VAL A 68 3.94 -13.34 21.70
CA VAL A 68 3.37 -12.03 22.01
C VAL A 68 4.43 -11.21 22.73
N SER A 69 4.78 -10.05 22.18
CA SER A 69 5.79 -9.17 22.78
C SER A 69 5.35 -7.71 22.79
N GLN A 70 5.78 -6.99 23.82
CA GLN A 70 5.59 -5.55 23.89
C GLN A 70 6.66 -4.85 23.04
N ILE A 71 6.23 -3.88 22.22
CA ILE A 71 7.13 -3.09 21.38
C ILE A 71 6.90 -1.60 21.60
N LYS A 72 7.92 -0.78 21.32
CA LYS A 72 7.82 0.68 21.40
C LYS A 72 7.33 1.25 20.08
N VAL A 73 6.33 2.12 20.14
CA VAL A 73 5.84 2.89 18.98
C VAL A 73 5.67 4.35 19.38
N LYS A 74 5.90 5.28 18.45
CA LYS A 74 6.03 6.72 18.75
C LYS A 74 4.78 7.38 19.37
N HIS A 75 3.59 6.92 19.02
CA HIS A 75 2.33 7.62 19.31
C HIS A 75 1.44 6.93 20.36
N TYR A 76 1.88 5.76 20.84
CA TYR A 76 1.14 4.95 21.80
C TYR A 76 2.08 4.52 22.91
N ARG A 77 1.59 4.56 24.15
CA ARG A 77 2.32 4.12 25.33
C ARG A 77 2.39 2.59 25.38
N ARG A 78 1.37 1.91 24.84
CA ARG A 78 1.30 0.45 24.78
C ARG A 78 1.18 -0.01 23.34
N CYS A 79 2.00 -0.98 22.97
CA CYS A 79 1.89 -1.68 21.71
C CYS A 79 2.34 -3.13 21.85
N ILE A 80 1.50 -4.04 21.38
CA ILE A 80 1.74 -5.48 21.42
C ILE A 80 1.88 -5.98 19.99
N LYS A 81 2.90 -6.80 19.76
CA LYS A 81 3.11 -7.55 18.52
C LYS A 81 2.76 -9.01 18.76
N ILE A 82 1.78 -9.50 18.00
CA ILE A 82 1.37 -10.90 17.99
C ILE A 82 1.92 -11.53 16.72
N THR A 83 2.83 -12.48 16.86
CA THR A 83 3.50 -13.16 15.74
C THR A 83 3.12 -14.64 15.75
N SER A 84 2.72 -15.20 14.60
CA SER A 84 2.46 -16.63 14.52
C SER A 84 3.77 -17.43 14.55
N MET A 85 3.85 -18.46 15.39
CA MET A 85 5.00 -19.36 15.42
C MET A 85 5.14 -20.17 14.11
N ARG A 86 4.02 -20.44 13.42
CA ARG A 86 3.99 -21.19 12.15
C ARG A 86 4.23 -20.31 10.91
N ASN A 87 4.07 -18.99 11.06
CA ASN A 87 4.32 -18.01 9.99
C ASN A 87 4.88 -16.70 10.57
N PRO A 88 6.18 -16.64 10.90
CA PRO A 88 6.78 -15.47 11.54
C PRO A 88 6.76 -14.18 10.69
N ASP A 89 6.60 -14.30 9.36
CA ASP A 89 6.49 -13.14 8.47
C ASP A 89 5.15 -12.40 8.62
N PHE A 90 4.13 -13.07 9.16
CA PHE A 90 2.84 -12.47 9.47
C PHE A 90 2.75 -12.11 10.95
N TYR A 91 2.38 -10.86 11.22
CA TYR A 91 2.11 -10.37 12.56
C TYR A 91 0.96 -9.37 12.56
N MET A 92 0.32 -9.25 13.73
CA MET A 92 -0.65 -8.21 14.04
C MET A 92 -0.07 -7.31 15.14
N LEU A 93 -0.23 -6.00 14.97
CA LEU A 93 0.08 -5.00 15.99
C LEU A 93 -1.21 -4.47 16.59
N LEU A 94 -1.25 -4.40 17.91
CA LEU A 94 -2.29 -3.77 18.70
C LEU A 94 -1.67 -2.60 19.45
N SER A 95 -2.07 -1.37 19.13
CA SER A 95 -1.55 -0.17 19.80
C SER A 95 -2.68 0.56 20.51
N TYR A 96 -2.49 0.87 21.79
CA TYR A 96 -3.51 1.49 22.64
C TYR A 96 -2.83 2.41 23.67
N ASP A 97 -3.64 3.14 24.44
CA ASP A 97 -3.14 4.20 25.35
C ASP A 97 -2.32 5.26 24.59
N PHE A 98 -3.02 6.13 23.86
CA PHE A 98 -2.38 7.19 23.07
C PHE A 98 -1.52 8.09 23.96
N SER A 99 -0.31 8.41 23.50
CA SER A 99 0.63 9.24 24.28
C SER A 99 0.13 10.67 24.51
N ARG A 100 -0.80 11.14 23.68
CA ARG A 100 -1.52 12.41 23.85
C ARG A 100 -2.90 12.11 24.42
N LYS A 101 -3.41 12.95 25.32
CA LYS A 101 -4.81 12.88 25.77
C LYS A 101 -5.71 13.00 24.55
N LEU A 102 -6.27 11.88 24.09
CA LEU A 102 -7.43 11.88 23.21
C LEU A 102 -8.68 11.94 24.07
N SER A 103 -9.76 12.48 23.52
CA SER A 103 -11.07 12.51 24.19
C SER A 103 -11.68 11.11 24.34
N THR A 104 -11.23 10.11 23.57
CA THR A 104 -11.85 8.77 23.54
C THR A 104 -10.77 7.67 23.62
N PRO A 105 -10.89 6.70 24.56
CA PRO A 105 -10.06 5.50 24.59
C PRO A 105 -10.23 4.68 23.31
N ALA A 106 -9.13 4.18 22.74
CA ALA A 106 -9.16 3.53 21.43
C ALA A 106 -8.02 2.53 21.25
N VAL A 107 -8.24 1.56 20.37
CA VAL A 107 -7.29 0.52 19.99
C VAL A 107 -7.05 0.57 18.50
N ARG A 108 -5.78 0.58 18.11
CA ARG A 108 -5.35 0.48 16.72
C ARG A 108 -4.93 -0.93 16.39
N PHE A 109 -5.51 -1.47 15.32
CA PHE A 109 -5.10 -2.72 14.69
C PHE A 109 -4.25 -2.41 13.46
N GLU A 110 -3.12 -3.08 13.30
CA GLU A 110 -2.27 -2.97 12.12
C GLU A 110 -1.70 -4.32 11.72
N LEU A 111 -1.78 -4.65 10.42
CA LEU A 111 -1.24 -5.88 9.85
C LEU A 111 -0.88 -5.67 8.38
N SER A 112 -0.19 -6.66 7.80
CA SER A 112 0.13 -6.72 6.37
C SER A 112 -0.45 -8.00 5.76
N PRO A 113 -1.71 -7.95 5.26
CA PRO A 113 -2.42 -9.16 4.81
C PRO A 113 -1.67 -9.97 3.77
N GLN A 114 -0.85 -9.34 2.92
CA GLN A 114 -0.04 -10.04 1.92
C GLN A 114 0.87 -11.15 2.48
N TYR A 115 1.29 -11.08 3.75
CA TYR A 115 2.12 -12.11 4.38
C TYR A 115 1.30 -13.22 5.05
N ALA A 116 -0.01 -13.03 5.20
CA ALA A 116 -0.90 -14.03 5.80
C ALA A 116 -1.08 -15.25 4.89
N ARG A 117 -1.16 -16.43 5.49
CA ARG A 117 -1.72 -17.65 4.89
C ARG A 117 -3.23 -17.69 5.19
N LYS A 118 -3.96 -18.61 4.53
CA LYS A 118 -5.43 -18.72 4.58
C LYS A 118 -6.00 -18.58 6.00
N ASN A 119 -5.37 -19.24 6.97
CA ASN A 119 -5.90 -19.34 8.32
C ASN A 119 -5.24 -18.40 9.33
N ASP A 120 -4.24 -17.59 8.95
CA ASP A 120 -3.48 -16.81 9.93
C ASP A 120 -4.33 -15.71 10.58
N ILE A 121 -5.07 -14.95 9.75
CA ILE A 121 -5.97 -13.88 10.21
C ILE A 121 -7.15 -14.42 11.03
N PRO A 122 -7.94 -15.41 10.56
CA PRO A 122 -9.04 -15.93 11.38
C PRO A 122 -8.57 -16.59 12.67
N ASN A 123 -7.41 -17.29 12.66
CA ASN A 123 -6.89 -17.91 13.87
C ASN A 123 -6.46 -16.88 14.92
N VAL A 124 -5.78 -15.79 14.52
CA VAL A 124 -5.36 -14.76 15.49
C VAL A 124 -6.58 -14.02 16.05
N ILE A 125 -7.60 -13.77 15.23
CA ILE A 125 -8.88 -13.19 15.70
C ILE A 125 -9.58 -14.14 16.67
N LYS A 126 -9.68 -15.43 16.37
CA LYS A 126 -10.25 -16.44 17.29
C LYS A 126 -9.47 -16.47 18.62
N TRP A 127 -8.15 -16.38 18.56
CA TRP A 127 -7.30 -16.33 19.75
C TRP A 127 -7.53 -15.05 20.57
N LEU A 128 -7.68 -13.89 19.91
CA LEU A 128 -8.04 -12.64 20.59
C LEU A 128 -9.41 -12.73 21.27
N LYS A 129 -10.44 -13.24 20.58
CA LYS A 129 -11.77 -13.44 21.16
C LYS A 129 -11.74 -14.33 22.40
N LYS A 130 -10.93 -15.39 22.40
CA LYS A 130 -10.77 -16.28 23.56
C LYS A 130 -10.21 -15.58 24.80
N HIS A 131 -9.23 -14.68 24.63
CA HIS A 131 -8.48 -14.11 25.76
C HIS A 131 -8.95 -12.69 26.17
N ILE A 132 -9.54 -11.93 25.25
CA ILE A 132 -10.10 -10.60 25.53
C ILE A 132 -11.62 -10.69 25.79
N GLY A 133 -12.30 -11.63 25.14
CA GLY A 133 -13.76 -11.75 25.13
C GLY A 133 -14.32 -11.48 23.73
N GLY A 134 -15.24 -12.33 23.29
CA GLY A 134 -15.85 -12.24 21.96
C GLY A 134 -16.55 -10.91 21.73
N GLU A 135 -17.42 -10.52 22.66
CA GLU A 135 -18.20 -9.27 22.61
C GLU A 135 -17.30 -8.03 22.53
N ALA A 136 -16.23 -7.99 23.32
CA ALA A 136 -15.29 -6.87 23.31
C ALA A 136 -14.57 -6.73 21.96
N ILE A 137 -14.13 -7.84 21.37
CA ILE A 137 -13.49 -7.83 20.05
C ILE A 137 -14.49 -7.49 18.95
N ASP A 138 -15.72 -8.01 19.02
CA ASP A 138 -16.76 -7.74 18.03
C ASP A 138 -17.20 -6.26 18.07
N MET A 139 -17.34 -5.67 19.26
CA MET A 139 -17.54 -4.22 19.42
C MET A 139 -16.40 -3.41 18.78
N LEU A 140 -15.14 -3.81 19.00
CA LEU A 140 -13.99 -3.13 18.39
C LEU A 140 -13.99 -3.24 16.86
N PHE A 141 -14.59 -4.29 16.29
CA PHE A 141 -14.69 -4.44 14.85
C PHE A 141 -15.87 -3.65 14.28
N GLN A 142 -17.00 -3.60 14.99
CA GLN A 142 -18.16 -2.77 14.63
C GLN A 142 -17.81 -1.27 14.57
N ASN A 143 -16.99 -0.80 15.51
CA ASN A 143 -16.58 0.60 15.61
C ASN A 143 -15.33 0.96 14.80
N GLY A 144 -14.78 0.00 14.04
CA GLY A 144 -13.51 0.16 13.35
C GLY A 144 -13.55 1.19 12.23
N LYS A 145 -12.68 2.20 12.33
CA LYS A 145 -12.45 3.24 11.31
C LYS A 145 -11.12 2.99 10.62
N ILE A 146 -11.13 2.78 9.30
CA ILE A 146 -9.91 2.53 8.52
C ILE A 146 -9.00 3.76 8.59
N THR A 147 -7.75 3.56 8.98
CA THR A 147 -6.72 4.60 9.05
C THR A 147 -5.70 4.50 7.92
N ARG A 148 -5.52 3.30 7.35
CA ARG A 148 -4.69 3.07 6.17
C ARG A 148 -5.04 1.75 5.51
N MET A 149 -5.15 1.78 4.19
CA MET A 149 -5.17 0.58 3.35
C MET A 149 -4.25 0.82 2.16
N ASP A 150 -3.20 0.00 2.02
CA ASP A 150 -2.33 0.03 0.85
C ASP A 150 -2.79 -1.08 -0.12
N MET A 151 -3.54 -0.69 -1.16
CA MET A 151 -3.96 -1.58 -2.22
C MET A 151 -2.86 -1.71 -3.27
N THR A 152 -2.70 -2.88 -3.85
CA THR A 152 -1.63 -3.16 -4.81
C THR A 152 -2.18 -3.73 -6.10
N LEU A 153 -1.64 -3.27 -7.23
CA LEU A 153 -1.75 -3.91 -8.54
C LEU A 153 -0.37 -4.37 -8.98
N ASP A 154 -0.26 -5.65 -9.27
CA ASP A 154 0.94 -6.25 -9.81
C ASP A 154 0.73 -6.51 -11.29
N ILE A 155 1.51 -5.84 -12.12
CA ILE A 155 1.50 -5.98 -13.57
C ILE A 155 2.60 -6.94 -13.95
N HIS A 156 2.21 -8.08 -14.51
CA HIS A 156 3.09 -9.17 -14.89
C HIS A 156 3.51 -9.00 -16.35
N GLY A 157 4.66 -8.37 -16.57
CA GLY A 157 5.08 -7.96 -17.91
C GLY A 157 6.54 -7.55 -17.98
N LYS A 158 7.07 -7.35 -19.19
CA LYS A 158 8.49 -7.01 -19.37
C LYS A 158 8.70 -5.49 -19.34
N LYS A 159 9.61 -5.02 -18.46
CA LYS A 159 10.17 -3.65 -18.44
C LYS A 159 9.09 -2.54 -18.46
N PHE A 160 8.02 -2.70 -17.68
CA PHE A 160 6.89 -1.76 -17.66
C PHE A 160 7.33 -0.35 -17.20
N LEU A 161 8.05 -0.26 -16.09
CA LEU A 161 8.51 1.02 -15.53
C LEU A 161 9.39 1.85 -16.46
N LYS A 162 10.13 1.21 -17.36
CA LYS A 162 11.01 1.91 -18.30
C LYS A 162 10.26 2.73 -19.35
N ASN A 163 8.97 2.47 -19.55
CA ASN A 163 8.20 3.04 -20.65
C ASN A 163 7.20 4.11 -20.20
N PHE A 164 6.94 4.22 -18.90
CA PHE A 164 5.84 5.04 -18.39
C PHE A 164 6.26 5.98 -17.25
N TYR A 165 5.63 7.15 -17.23
CA TYR A 165 5.52 8.00 -16.04
C TYR A 165 4.10 7.93 -15.50
N PHE A 166 3.95 8.25 -14.22
CA PHE A 166 2.68 8.15 -13.50
C PHE A 166 2.34 9.47 -12.83
N SER A 167 1.05 9.72 -12.68
CA SER A 167 0.47 10.80 -11.88
C SER A 167 -0.82 10.33 -11.24
N ILE A 168 -1.24 11.02 -10.18
CA ILE A 168 -2.57 10.91 -9.56
C ILE A 168 -3.11 12.33 -9.37
N PRO A 169 -4.44 12.54 -9.29
CA PRO A 169 -5.02 13.86 -9.16
C PRO A 169 -4.49 14.60 -7.94
N ASN A 170 -4.26 15.90 -8.08
CA ASN A 170 -3.81 16.80 -7.02
C ASN A 170 -2.42 16.49 -6.43
N ALA A 171 -1.68 15.51 -6.94
CA ALA A 171 -0.29 15.31 -6.55
C ALA A 171 0.57 16.47 -7.05
N LYS A 172 1.30 17.10 -6.12
CA LYS A 172 2.27 18.18 -6.43
C LYS A 172 3.71 17.80 -6.12
N THR A 173 3.91 16.65 -5.47
CA THR A 173 5.21 16.20 -4.97
C THR A 173 5.44 14.75 -5.35
N GLY A 174 6.66 14.28 -5.16
CA GLY A 174 7.05 12.89 -5.40
C GLY A 174 8.48 12.78 -5.89
N LYS A 175 9.01 11.56 -5.87
CA LYS A 175 10.39 11.27 -6.26
C LYS A 175 10.43 10.22 -7.37
N ASN A 176 11.35 10.39 -8.30
CA ASN A 176 11.59 9.49 -9.40
C ASN A 176 13.02 8.95 -9.32
N PHE A 177 13.17 7.68 -8.99
CA PHE A 177 14.46 6.99 -9.00
C PHE A 177 14.54 5.97 -10.15
N LEU A 178 13.71 6.14 -11.18
CA LEU A 178 13.84 5.39 -12.42
C LEU A 178 15.22 5.72 -13.03
N ASP A 179 15.95 4.68 -13.42
CA ASP A 179 17.30 4.78 -14.01
C ASP A 179 18.42 5.20 -13.04
N ASN A 180 18.19 5.16 -11.71
CA ASN A 180 19.28 5.27 -10.72
C ASN A 180 20.28 4.09 -10.88
N LYS A 181 21.59 4.37 -10.74
CA LYS A 181 22.66 3.36 -10.78
C LYS A 181 22.45 2.26 -9.73
N ASP A 182 21.85 2.61 -8.59
CA ASP A 182 21.39 1.66 -7.60
C ASP A 182 20.04 1.02 -8.04
N ASN A 183 20.14 -0.15 -8.67
CA ASN A 183 18.97 -0.94 -9.09
C ASN A 183 18.03 -1.29 -7.90
N CYS A 184 18.51 -1.24 -6.65
CA CYS A 184 17.68 -1.45 -5.47
C CYS A 184 16.73 -0.29 -5.19
N LYS A 185 16.96 0.89 -5.78
CA LYS A 185 16.09 2.07 -5.66
C LYS A 185 15.27 2.34 -6.92
N HIS A 186 15.08 1.37 -7.81
CA HIS A 186 14.25 1.56 -9.01
C HIS A 186 12.74 1.66 -8.67
N ASN A 187 12.34 2.83 -8.18
CA ASN A 187 10.97 3.15 -7.77
C ASN A 187 10.58 4.59 -8.15
N TYR A 188 9.27 4.81 -8.19
CA TYR A 188 8.65 6.06 -8.59
C TYR A 188 7.51 6.35 -7.62
N ALA A 189 7.69 7.37 -6.79
CA ALA A 189 6.75 7.77 -5.75
C ALA A 189 6.03 9.06 -6.15
N ILE A 190 4.71 9.09 -6.04
CA ILE A 190 3.86 10.25 -6.35
C ILE A 190 3.06 10.61 -5.10
N GLY A 191 3.06 11.90 -4.79
CA GLY A 191 2.45 12.45 -3.58
C GLY A 191 3.32 12.28 -2.34
N SER A 192 2.76 12.68 -1.20
CA SER A 192 3.41 12.58 0.10
C SER A 192 3.02 11.29 0.81
N LYS A 193 3.96 10.62 1.49
CA LYS A 193 3.62 9.45 2.33
C LYS A 193 2.59 9.78 3.43
N ARG A 194 2.47 11.07 3.78
CA ARG A 194 1.52 11.59 4.78
C ARG A 194 0.13 11.89 4.19
N SER A 195 -0.01 12.10 2.88
CA SER A 195 -1.30 12.41 2.26
C SER A 195 -2.21 11.20 2.09
N SER A 196 -3.49 11.48 1.85
CA SER A 196 -4.52 10.50 1.47
C SER A 196 -4.27 9.87 0.10
N ASN A 197 -3.60 10.59 -0.78
CA ASN A 197 -3.27 10.17 -2.14
C ASN A 197 -1.76 9.98 -2.24
N TYR A 198 -1.32 8.72 -2.23
CA TYR A 198 0.08 8.35 -2.44
C TYR A 198 0.16 7.08 -3.28
N LEU A 199 0.93 7.15 -4.37
CA LEU A 199 1.18 6.02 -5.26
C LEU A 199 2.68 5.73 -5.29
N LEU A 200 3.04 4.47 -5.04
CA LEU A 200 4.40 3.96 -5.17
C LEU A 200 4.44 2.92 -6.28
N VAL A 201 5.25 3.15 -7.30
CA VAL A 201 5.44 2.23 -8.43
C VAL A 201 6.86 1.71 -8.41
N TYR A 202 7.06 0.39 -8.43
CA TYR A 202 8.40 -0.20 -8.35
C TYR A 202 8.46 -1.60 -8.97
N GLU A 203 9.65 -2.01 -9.41
CA GLU A 203 9.87 -3.43 -9.73
C GLU A 203 9.86 -4.22 -8.43
N LYS A 204 8.81 -5.02 -8.23
CA LYS A 204 8.67 -5.93 -7.08
C LYS A 204 9.68 -7.06 -7.18
N LEU A 205 9.83 -7.62 -8.39
CA LEU A 205 10.77 -8.68 -8.68
C LEU A 205 12.10 -8.08 -9.16
N LYS A 206 12.99 -7.80 -8.20
CA LYS A 206 14.35 -7.31 -8.48
C LYS A 206 15.30 -8.49 -8.66
N VAL A 207 15.88 -8.58 -9.85
CA VAL A 207 16.90 -9.58 -10.17
C VAL A 207 18.26 -8.94 -9.90
N VAL A 208 18.92 -9.37 -8.82
CA VAL A 208 20.25 -8.87 -8.46
C VAL A 208 21.29 -9.85 -8.99
N LYS A 209 22.28 -9.35 -9.75
CA LYS A 209 23.52 -10.08 -10.06
C LYS A 209 24.45 -9.88 -8.88
N ILE A 210 24.99 -10.96 -8.32
CA ILE A 210 25.53 -10.96 -6.96
C ILE A 210 27.03 -11.27 -6.96
N SER A 211 27.74 -10.56 -6.08
CA SER A 211 28.96 -11.03 -5.40
C SER A 211 28.67 -11.67 -4.03
N ASP A 212 27.69 -11.23 -3.21
CA ASP A 212 27.31 -11.93 -1.95
C ASP A 212 25.81 -12.19 -1.67
N VAL A 213 25.49 -13.39 -1.19
CA VAL A 213 24.15 -13.87 -0.81
C VAL A 213 23.79 -13.38 0.59
N CYS A 214 22.76 -12.55 0.73
CA CYS A 214 22.18 -12.17 2.03
C CYS A 214 20.95 -13.02 2.39
N GLU A 215 20.62 -13.15 3.68
CA GLU A 215 19.51 -13.95 4.24
C GLU A 215 18.13 -13.76 3.57
N LYS A 216 17.87 -12.57 3.00
CA LYS A 216 16.57 -12.22 2.38
C LYS A 216 16.46 -12.55 0.90
N ASN A 217 17.47 -13.20 0.34
CA ASN A 217 17.58 -13.48 -1.08
C ASN A 217 17.62 -15.00 -1.36
N ILE A 218 16.71 -15.47 -2.20
CA ILE A 218 16.69 -16.86 -2.66
C ILE A 218 17.46 -16.99 -3.98
N ARG A 219 18.28 -18.03 -4.08
CA ARG A 219 19.00 -18.35 -5.32
C ARG A 219 18.09 -19.11 -6.26
N VAL A 220 17.81 -18.52 -7.42
CA VAL A 220 17.00 -19.15 -8.47
C VAL A 220 17.74 -19.19 -9.78
N LYS A 221 17.42 -20.16 -10.64
CA LYS A 221 17.91 -20.15 -12.03
C LYS A 221 17.14 -19.07 -12.78
N LYS A 222 17.81 -18.20 -13.55
CA LYS A 222 17.17 -17.12 -14.33
C LYS A 222 16.05 -17.65 -15.24
N LYS A 223 16.21 -18.86 -15.79
CA LYS A 223 15.19 -19.56 -16.60
C LYS A 223 13.88 -19.84 -15.85
N HIS A 224 13.89 -19.85 -14.51
CA HIS A 224 12.69 -20.03 -13.69
C HIS A 224 11.95 -18.71 -13.43
N ILE A 225 12.57 -17.56 -13.75
CA ILE A 225 11.91 -16.26 -13.71
C ILE A 225 11.11 -16.09 -15.01
N LYS A 226 9.84 -16.48 -14.96
CA LYS A 226 8.98 -16.42 -16.13
C LYS A 226 8.68 -14.97 -16.56
N GLN A 227 8.46 -14.06 -15.61
CA GLN A 227 8.00 -12.69 -15.87
C GLN A 227 8.56 -11.68 -14.85
N HIS A 228 8.74 -10.42 -15.28
CA HIS A 228 9.00 -9.30 -14.36
C HIS A 228 7.66 -8.79 -13.80
N ILE A 229 7.72 -8.16 -12.63
CA ILE A 229 6.54 -7.75 -11.90
C ILE A 229 6.74 -6.32 -11.43
N THR A 230 5.97 -5.42 -12.01
CA THR A 230 5.86 -4.06 -11.52
C THR A 230 4.67 -3.96 -10.58
N ARG A 231 4.90 -3.48 -9.36
CA ARG A 231 3.85 -3.17 -8.39
C ARG A 231 3.49 -1.70 -8.44
N LEU A 232 2.20 -1.41 -8.49
CA LEU A 232 1.59 -0.12 -8.19
C LEU A 232 0.92 -0.26 -6.83
N GLU A 233 1.48 0.38 -5.80
CA GLU A 233 0.95 0.40 -4.44
C GLU A 233 0.28 1.75 -4.21
N LEU A 234 -1.05 1.74 -4.16
CA LEU A 234 -1.87 2.91 -3.90
C LEU A 234 -2.30 2.89 -2.44
N ARG A 235 -1.88 3.92 -1.71
CA ARG A 235 -2.28 4.14 -0.33
C ARG A 235 -3.57 4.92 -0.28
N ILE A 236 -4.49 4.39 0.52
CA ILE A 236 -5.77 4.98 0.88
C ILE A 236 -5.69 5.34 2.35
N LYS A 237 -5.83 6.63 2.66
CA LYS A 237 -6.00 7.12 4.04
C LYS A 237 -7.23 8.02 4.08
N PRO A 238 -8.36 7.55 4.62
CA PRO A 238 -9.56 8.37 4.81
C PRO A 238 -9.23 9.64 5.60
N LEU A 239 -9.93 10.73 5.28
CA LEU A 239 -9.79 11.99 6.01
C LEU A 239 -10.62 11.91 7.29
N ALA A 240 -10.22 12.62 8.35
CA ALA A 240 -10.97 12.62 9.60
C ALA A 240 -12.43 13.09 9.42
N GLN A 241 -12.66 14.03 8.50
CA GLN A 241 -13.98 14.56 8.15
C GLN A 241 -14.81 13.62 7.26
N LYS A 242 -14.18 12.61 6.66
CA LYS A 242 -14.81 11.59 5.81
C LYS A 242 -14.21 10.23 6.16
N PRO A 243 -14.52 9.71 7.37
CA PRO A 243 -14.01 8.41 7.80
C PRO A 243 -14.56 7.31 6.88
N LEU A 244 -13.83 6.21 6.77
CA LEU A 244 -14.29 4.99 6.13
C LEU A 244 -14.40 3.91 7.20
N LEU A 245 -15.60 3.41 7.46
CA LEU A 245 -15.82 2.34 8.42
C LEU A 245 -15.39 0.98 7.84
N LEU A 246 -15.07 0.03 8.72
CA LEU A 246 -14.79 -1.36 8.31
C LEU A 246 -15.97 -1.99 7.56
N SER A 247 -17.19 -1.70 7.98
CA SER A 247 -18.43 -2.15 7.33
C SER A 247 -18.58 -1.62 5.90
N GLU A 248 -18.06 -0.43 5.62
CA GLU A 248 -18.20 0.28 4.34
C GLU A 248 -17.08 -0.05 3.35
N VAL A 249 -16.03 -0.78 3.77
CA VAL A 249 -14.86 -1.03 2.92
C VAL A 249 -15.21 -1.71 1.60
N SER A 250 -16.24 -2.55 1.60
CA SER A 250 -16.74 -3.24 0.40
C SER A 250 -17.35 -2.30 -0.64
N MET A 251 -17.79 -1.11 -0.22
CA MET A 251 -18.43 -0.08 -1.05
C MET A 251 -17.42 0.88 -1.71
N LEU A 252 -16.12 0.65 -1.49
CA LEU A 252 -15.09 1.51 -2.05
C LEU A 252 -15.14 1.51 -3.59
N GLU A 253 -15.22 2.70 -4.17
CA GLU A 253 -15.04 2.88 -5.62
C GLU A 253 -13.61 2.56 -6.05
N ASN A 254 -13.43 2.10 -7.30
CA ASN A 254 -12.11 1.72 -7.81
C ASN A 254 -11.10 2.89 -7.71
N PRO A 255 -10.15 2.83 -6.76
CA PRO A 255 -9.24 3.93 -6.49
C PRO A 255 -8.13 4.02 -7.54
N PHE A 256 -7.97 3.01 -8.40
CA PHE A 256 -6.96 2.98 -9.46
C PHE A 256 -7.39 3.73 -10.72
N ASN A 257 -8.69 4.02 -10.89
CA ASN A 257 -9.21 4.79 -12.03
C ASN A 257 -8.60 6.20 -12.12
N GLN A 258 -8.13 6.73 -10.99
CA GLN A 258 -7.50 8.05 -10.94
C GLN A 258 -6.04 8.04 -11.44
N ILE A 259 -5.42 6.88 -11.64
CA ILE A 259 -4.00 6.80 -12.04
C ILE A 259 -3.85 7.19 -13.50
N LEU A 260 -3.10 8.26 -13.75
CA LEU A 260 -2.75 8.72 -15.09
C LEU A 260 -1.40 8.14 -15.49
N ILE A 261 -1.36 7.46 -16.64
CA ILE A 261 -0.16 6.81 -17.18
C ILE A 261 0.26 7.55 -18.46
N TYR A 262 1.51 8.01 -18.51
CA TYR A 262 2.08 8.77 -19.63
C TYR A 262 3.21 8.00 -20.28
N ARG A 263 3.30 8.03 -21.61
CA ARG A 263 4.43 7.38 -22.32
C ARG A 263 5.68 8.25 -22.22
N ARG A 264 6.77 7.70 -21.71
CA ARG A 264 8.06 8.42 -21.55
C ARG A 264 8.57 8.97 -22.88
N ALA A 265 8.51 8.17 -23.95
CA ALA A 265 8.93 8.59 -25.29
C ALA A 265 8.15 9.81 -25.81
N LYS A 266 6.83 9.86 -25.56
CA LYS A 266 6.00 11.02 -25.96
C LYS A 266 6.33 12.27 -25.14
N ILE A 267 6.54 12.09 -23.84
CA ILE A 267 6.96 13.20 -22.96
C ILE A 267 8.30 13.75 -23.43
N ALA A 268 9.29 12.89 -23.70
CA ALA A 268 10.60 13.30 -24.19
C ALA A 268 10.53 14.04 -25.53
N PHE A 269 9.67 13.60 -26.44
CA PHE A 269 9.48 14.26 -27.73
C PHE A 269 8.78 15.62 -27.61
N LYS A 270 7.73 15.73 -26.77
CA LYS A 270 6.90 16.94 -26.69
C LYS A 270 7.39 17.99 -25.69
N PHE A 271 8.26 17.60 -24.77
CA PHE A 271 8.76 18.45 -23.71
C PHE A 271 10.28 18.31 -23.60
N GLN A 272 11.02 18.76 -24.62
CA GLN A 272 12.48 18.64 -24.65
C GLN A 272 13.14 19.50 -23.56
N ASP A 273 12.66 20.73 -23.36
CA ASP A 273 13.10 21.71 -22.36
C ASP A 273 12.63 21.40 -20.92
N PHE A 274 11.92 20.29 -20.75
CA PHE A 274 11.39 19.81 -19.47
C PHE A 274 12.17 18.62 -18.92
N LEU A 275 12.88 17.89 -19.79
CA LEU A 275 13.49 16.61 -19.44
C LEU A 275 14.50 16.71 -18.30
N HIS A 276 15.20 17.85 -18.14
CA HIS A 276 16.13 18.04 -17.03
C HIS A 276 15.44 18.07 -15.68
N TYR A 277 14.21 18.59 -15.56
CA TYR A 277 13.47 18.57 -14.30
C TYR A 277 13.16 17.15 -13.84
N ILE A 278 12.80 16.24 -14.76
CA ILE A 278 12.58 14.83 -14.43
C ILE A 278 13.89 14.15 -14.00
N LYS A 279 15.01 14.48 -14.64
CA LYS A 279 16.33 13.92 -14.32
C LYS A 279 16.84 14.30 -12.93
N GLN A 280 16.30 15.36 -12.30
CA GLN A 280 16.60 15.77 -10.92
C GLN A 280 15.84 14.94 -9.86
N GLU A 281 15.61 13.65 -10.14
CA GLU A 281 14.85 12.73 -9.29
C GLU A 281 13.42 13.21 -8.93
N LYS A 282 12.83 14.10 -9.74
CA LYS A 282 11.46 14.60 -9.52
C LYS A 282 10.45 13.67 -10.19
N SER A 283 9.38 13.35 -9.47
CA SER A 283 8.20 12.76 -10.10
C SER A 283 7.63 13.70 -11.17
N LEU A 284 6.90 13.16 -12.15
CA LEU A 284 6.26 13.95 -13.22
C LEU A 284 5.45 15.14 -12.68
N PRO A 285 4.60 15.01 -11.64
CA PRO A 285 3.83 16.16 -11.13
C PRO A 285 4.71 17.25 -10.50
N LEU A 286 5.77 16.85 -9.79
CA LEU A 286 6.73 17.79 -9.20
C LEU A 286 7.57 18.46 -10.28
N ALA A 287 8.03 17.71 -11.28
CA ALA A 287 8.76 18.25 -12.41
C ALA A 287 7.91 19.28 -13.17
N ILE A 288 6.63 18.98 -13.42
CA ILE A 288 5.68 19.91 -14.07
C ILE A 288 5.56 21.19 -13.24
N SER A 289 5.41 21.05 -11.92
CA SER A 289 5.27 22.21 -11.03
C SER A 289 6.54 23.07 -11.02
N SER A 290 7.73 22.47 -10.96
CA SER A 290 9.01 23.20 -11.07
C SER A 290 9.18 23.89 -12.43
N TYR A 291 8.82 23.20 -13.52
CA TYR A 291 8.89 23.78 -14.87
C TYR A 291 7.96 24.98 -15.01
N MET A 292 6.72 24.89 -14.49
CA MET A 292 5.76 25.99 -14.53
C MET A 292 6.23 27.19 -13.71
N GLN A 293 6.76 26.98 -12.50
CA GLN A 293 7.32 28.06 -11.67
C GLN A 293 8.43 28.83 -12.40
N ASN A 294 9.27 28.14 -13.17
CA ASN A 294 10.34 28.77 -13.93
C ASN A 294 9.86 29.47 -15.21
N LYS A 295 8.62 29.25 -15.65
CA LYS A 295 8.00 29.89 -16.81
C LYS A 295 6.97 30.96 -16.41
N GLU A 296 6.71 31.13 -15.12
CA GLU A 296 5.78 32.13 -14.62
C GLU A 296 6.42 33.52 -14.72
N ASN A 297 5.94 34.32 -15.68
CA ASN A 297 6.24 35.75 -15.77
C ASN A 297 5.12 36.52 -15.07
N GLY A 298 5.35 37.77 -14.63
CA GLY A 298 4.41 38.51 -13.76
C GLY A 298 2.95 38.64 -14.24
N ASP A 299 2.62 38.35 -15.50
CA ASP A 299 1.25 38.40 -16.03
C ASP A 299 0.45 37.09 -15.78
N LYS A 300 -0.65 37.22 -15.04
CA LYS A 300 -1.60 36.14 -14.72
C LYS A 300 -2.23 35.49 -15.96
N LYS A 301 -2.50 36.25 -17.03
CA LYS A 301 -3.17 35.75 -18.25
C LYS A 301 -2.24 34.86 -19.05
N GLU A 302 -0.98 35.27 -19.21
CA GLU A 302 0.06 34.47 -19.87
C GLU A 302 0.32 33.16 -19.14
N ASN A 303 0.42 33.21 -17.81
CA ASN A 303 0.63 32.02 -16.97
C ASN A 303 -0.52 31.00 -17.12
N ARG A 304 -1.77 31.48 -17.21
CA ARG A 304 -2.94 30.64 -17.47
C ARG A 304 -2.87 29.96 -18.84
N ASN A 305 -2.52 30.72 -19.89
CA ASN A 305 -2.39 30.19 -21.24
C ASN A 305 -1.29 29.14 -21.36
N THR A 306 -0.13 29.39 -20.75
CA THR A 306 0.99 28.43 -20.69
C THR A 306 0.55 27.14 -20.01
N ARG A 307 -0.17 27.23 -18.90
CA ARG A 307 -0.70 26.06 -18.18
C ARG A 307 -1.72 25.27 -19.01
N LEU A 308 -2.59 25.94 -19.76
CA LEU A 308 -3.53 25.28 -20.67
C LEU A 308 -2.80 24.54 -21.81
N LYS A 309 -1.79 25.17 -22.42
CA LYS A 309 -0.96 24.56 -23.47
C LYS A 309 -0.24 23.32 -22.94
N MET A 310 0.35 23.41 -21.75
CA MET A 310 1.01 22.31 -21.04
C MET A 310 0.04 21.13 -20.83
N ASN A 311 -1.14 21.39 -20.27
CA ASN A 311 -2.17 20.37 -20.04
C ASN A 311 -2.58 19.67 -21.34
N ARG A 312 -2.83 20.43 -22.42
CA ARG A 312 -3.15 19.87 -23.75
C ARG A 312 -2.03 18.97 -24.28
N LEU A 313 -0.76 19.33 -24.07
CA LEU A 313 0.38 18.50 -24.47
C LEU A 313 0.49 17.23 -23.62
N LEU A 314 0.25 17.32 -22.31
CA LEU A 314 0.23 16.17 -21.40
C LEU A 314 -0.86 15.17 -21.77
N GLU A 315 -2.06 15.65 -22.12
CA GLU A 315 -3.15 14.80 -22.61
C GLU A 315 -2.72 13.97 -23.83
N LYS A 316 -2.03 14.59 -24.80
CA LYS A 316 -1.48 13.87 -25.97
C LYS A 316 -0.42 12.82 -25.60
N CYS A 317 0.23 12.99 -24.45
CA CYS A 317 1.26 12.09 -23.93
C CYS A 317 0.70 10.92 -23.11
N LYS A 318 -0.59 10.94 -22.74
CA LYS A 318 -1.24 9.82 -22.06
C LYS A 318 -1.09 8.53 -22.89
N SER A 319 -0.93 7.43 -22.16
CA SER A 319 -0.95 6.10 -22.73
C SER A 319 -2.33 5.80 -23.29
N LYS A 320 -2.38 5.22 -24.48
CA LYS A 320 -3.63 4.62 -25.01
C LYS A 320 -4.03 3.35 -24.24
N PHE A 321 -3.07 2.74 -23.54
CA PHE A 321 -3.31 1.60 -22.67
C PHE A 321 -3.68 2.10 -21.28
N ILE A 322 -4.80 1.61 -20.77
CA ILE A 322 -5.32 1.88 -19.43
C ILE A 322 -5.16 0.65 -18.53
N LEU A 323 -5.32 0.83 -17.23
CA LEU A 323 -5.48 -0.27 -16.29
C LEU A 323 -6.91 -0.81 -16.43
N ASN A 324 -7.09 -1.88 -17.22
CA ASN A 324 -8.39 -2.53 -17.36
C ASN A 324 -8.61 -3.44 -16.15
N ILE A 325 -9.32 -2.94 -15.15
CA ILE A 325 -9.54 -3.61 -13.86
C ILE A 325 -11.02 -3.97 -13.74
N GLU A 326 -11.29 -5.26 -13.60
CA GLU A 326 -12.61 -5.82 -13.31
C GLU A 326 -12.93 -5.61 -11.82
N TRP A 327 -13.42 -4.42 -11.47
CA TRP A 327 -13.69 -4.03 -10.08
C TRP A 327 -14.74 -4.90 -9.39
N ALA A 328 -15.60 -5.58 -10.15
CA ALA A 328 -16.55 -6.57 -9.62
C ALA A 328 -15.88 -7.71 -8.82
N LYS A 329 -14.57 -7.94 -9.01
CA LYS A 329 -13.76 -8.89 -8.23
C LYS A 329 -13.24 -8.33 -6.90
N TYR A 330 -13.40 -7.04 -6.62
CA TYR A 330 -12.94 -6.41 -5.38
C TYR A 330 -13.53 -7.06 -4.11
N PRO A 331 -14.85 -7.38 -4.03
CA PRO A 331 -15.40 -8.09 -2.88
C PRO A 331 -14.67 -9.39 -2.56
N MET A 332 -14.23 -10.16 -3.57
CA MET A 332 -13.46 -11.39 -3.36
C MET A 332 -12.11 -11.12 -2.66
N ILE A 333 -11.49 -9.97 -2.90
CA ILE A 333 -10.25 -9.58 -2.21
C ILE A 333 -10.53 -9.30 -0.75
N ILE A 334 -11.62 -8.59 -0.47
CA ILE A 334 -12.06 -8.30 0.90
C ILE A 334 -12.35 -9.60 1.65
N ASP A 335 -13.11 -10.51 1.02
CA ASP A 335 -13.43 -11.84 1.55
C ASP A 335 -12.19 -12.67 1.87
N ASN A 336 -11.19 -12.66 0.99
CA ASN A 336 -9.95 -13.42 1.19
C ASN A 336 -8.98 -12.81 2.19
N THR A 337 -9.11 -11.52 2.54
CA THR A 337 -8.07 -10.81 3.31
C THR A 337 -8.56 -10.18 4.60
N ILE A 338 -9.65 -9.42 4.59
CA ILE A 338 -10.05 -8.60 5.75
C ILE A 338 -11.48 -8.84 6.23
N ARG A 339 -12.25 -9.72 5.59
CA ARG A 339 -13.63 -10.04 5.96
C ARG A 339 -13.82 -10.46 7.41
N HIS A 340 -12.81 -11.10 8.01
CA HIS A 340 -12.86 -11.50 9.42
C HIS A 340 -12.92 -10.32 10.42
N PHE A 341 -12.60 -9.11 9.97
CA PHE A 341 -12.75 -7.87 10.76
C PHE A 341 -14.10 -7.19 10.50
N ILE A 342 -14.91 -7.67 9.55
CA ILE A 342 -16.17 -7.05 9.18
C ILE A 342 -17.28 -7.85 9.85
N PRO A 343 -17.95 -7.30 10.88
CA PRO A 343 -19.08 -7.97 11.49
C PRO A 343 -20.20 -8.15 10.45
N PRO A 344 -20.97 -9.24 10.52
CA PRO A 344 -22.15 -9.38 9.68
C PRO A 344 -23.06 -8.17 9.90
N LEU A 345 -23.64 -7.65 8.82
CA LEU A 345 -24.68 -6.61 8.91
C LEU A 345 -25.78 -7.18 9.81
N GLN A 346 -25.97 -6.58 10.99
CA GLN A 346 -27.19 -6.81 11.76
C GLN A 346 -28.32 -6.26 10.89
N ARG A 347 -29.18 -7.16 10.40
CA ARG A 347 -30.41 -6.82 9.70
C ARG A 347 -31.47 -6.39 10.70
#